data_AF-A0A535LEU0-F1
#
_entry.id   AF-A0A535LEU0-F1
#
_cell.length_a   1.000
_cell.length_b   1.000
_cell.length_c   1.000
_cell.angle_alpha   90.00
_cell.angle_beta   90.00
_cell.angle_gamma   90.00
#
_symmetry.space_group_name_H-M   'P 1'
#
loop_
_entity.id
_entity.type
_entity.pdbx_description
1 polymer ?
#
loop_
_entity_poly.entity_id
_entity_poly.type
_entity_poly.pdbx_seq_one_letter_code
_entity_poly.pdbx_strand_id
1 'polypeptide(L)'
;LFAQGFLVNLLNPKTALFFYAFLPQFVNPGRGPVAGQILLLGVMFVLLASCTDCLYALLGSTAGRWLSRSARLRPIGRFVTGSVYIVLGVTAAFAGSDKK
;
A
#
# COMPACT_ATOMS: atom_id res chain seq x y z
N LEU A 1 -19.71 -6.86 3.47
CA LEU A 1 -18.54 -5.96 3.33
C LEU A 1 -17.22 -6.66 3.63
N PHE A 2 -16.96 -7.15 4.86
CA PHE A 2 -15.68 -7.80 5.20
C PHE A 2 -15.36 -9.03 4.33
N ALA A 3 -16.28 -10.00 4.22
CA ALA A 3 -16.06 -11.21 3.43
C ALA A 3 -15.79 -10.90 1.94
N GLN A 4 -16.52 -9.94 1.37
CA GLN A 4 -16.31 -9.49 -0.01
C GLN A 4 -14.95 -8.80 -0.17
N GLY A 5 -14.57 -7.90 0.74
CA GLY A 5 -13.26 -7.24 0.73
C GLY A 5 -12.11 -8.23 0.93
N PHE A 6 -12.28 -9.21 1.81
CA PHE A 6 -11.34 -10.30 2.01
C PHE A 6 -11.16 -11.11 0.74
N LEU A 7 -12.27 -11.51 0.10
CA LEU A 7 -12.22 -12.29 -1.14
C LEU A 7 -11.59 -11.51 -2.29
N VAL A 8 -11.92 -10.22 -2.43
CA VAL A 8 -11.31 -9.32 -3.44
C VAL A 8 -9.81 -9.17 -3.24
N ASN A 9 -9.34 -9.05 -1.99
CA ASN A 9 -7.91 -8.96 -1.69
C ASN A 9 -7.20 -10.31 -1.86
N LEU A 10 -7.83 -11.41 -1.45
CA LEU A 10 -7.28 -12.75 -1.59
C LEU A 10 -7.14 -13.15 -3.07
N LEU A 11 -8.14 -12.80 -3.87
CA LEU A 11 -8.15 -13.04 -5.32
C LEU A 11 -7.36 -11.96 -6.09
N ASN A 12 -6.74 -10.99 -5.42
CA ASN A 12 -5.96 -9.97 -6.10
C ASN A 12 -4.64 -10.56 -6.61
N PRO A 13 -4.49 -10.78 -7.94
CA PRO A 13 -3.32 -11.48 -8.46
C PRO A 13 -2.05 -10.62 -8.34
N LYS A 14 -2.18 -9.30 -8.17
CA LYS A 14 -1.04 -8.39 -8.10
C LYS A 14 -0.15 -8.70 -6.90
N THR A 15 -0.76 -8.95 -5.74
CA THR A 15 -0.02 -9.30 -4.52
C THR A 15 0.71 -10.63 -4.69
N ALA A 16 0.05 -11.64 -5.25
CA ALA A 16 0.67 -12.94 -5.52
C ALA A 16 1.82 -12.83 -6.53
N LEU A 17 1.63 -12.09 -7.62
CA LEU A 17 2.65 -11.85 -8.64
C LEU A 17 3.85 -11.07 -8.09
N PHE A 18 3.63 -10.10 -7.19
CA PHE A 18 4.71 -9.41 -6.50
C PHE A 18 5.55 -10.39 -5.67
N PHE A 19 4.93 -11.17 -4.79
CA PHE A 19 5.69 -12.14 -4.00
C PHE A 19 6.37 -13.21 -4.87
N TYR A 20 5.73 -13.66 -5.93
CA TYR A 20 6.31 -14.60 -6.89
C TYR A 20 7.54 -14.02 -7.59
N ALA A 21 7.52 -12.75 -7.99
CA ALA A 21 8.65 -12.11 -8.66
C ALA A 21 9.78 -11.76 -7.69
N PHE A 22 9.44 -11.33 -6.46
CA PHE A 22 10.40 -10.74 -5.53
C PHE A 22 10.90 -11.67 -4.42
N LEU A 23 10.16 -12.70 -3.99
CA LEU A 23 10.66 -13.60 -2.92
C LEU A 23 11.73 -14.58 -3.39
N PRO A 24 11.60 -15.26 -4.54
CA PRO A 24 12.55 -16.31 -4.94
C PRO A 24 13.98 -15.80 -5.09
N GLN A 25 14.18 -14.54 -5.48
CA GLN A 25 15.51 -13.92 -5.59
C GLN A 25 16.26 -13.79 -4.24
N PHE A 26 15.56 -13.91 -3.10
CA PHE A 26 16.17 -13.87 -1.76
C PHE A 26 16.34 -15.26 -1.13
N VAL A 27 15.93 -16.32 -1.84
CA VAL A 27 15.96 -17.70 -1.35
C VAL A 27 17.18 -18.42 -1.90
N ASN A 28 17.84 -19.22 -1.07
CA ASN A 28 18.96 -20.06 -1.49
C ASN A 28 18.60 -21.55 -1.26
N PRO A 29 18.42 -22.35 -2.34
CA PRO A 29 18.10 -23.78 -2.23
C PRO A 29 19.14 -24.60 -1.46
N GLY A 30 20.42 -24.16 -1.45
CA GLY A 30 21.50 -24.83 -0.74
C GLY A 30 21.52 -24.60 0.78
N ARG A 31 20.65 -23.72 1.31
CA ARG A 31 20.58 -23.38 2.75
C ARG A 31 19.37 -24.01 3.47
N GLY A 32 18.66 -24.93 2.83
CA GLY A 32 17.53 -25.67 3.40
C GLY A 32 16.24 -25.53 2.58
N PRO A 33 15.08 -25.95 3.14
CA PRO A 33 13.82 -26.00 2.40
C PRO A 33 13.37 -24.62 1.88
N VAL A 34 13.21 -24.50 0.57
CA VAL A 34 12.77 -23.27 -0.13
C VAL A 34 11.44 -22.76 0.42
N ALA A 35 10.47 -23.64 0.64
CA ALA A 35 9.15 -23.27 1.17
C ALA A 35 9.24 -22.60 2.56
N GLY A 36 10.14 -23.08 3.43
CA GLY A 36 10.36 -22.50 4.74
C GLY A 36 10.98 -21.10 4.67
N GLN A 37 11.93 -20.88 3.75
CA GLN A 37 12.54 -19.57 3.51
C GLN A 37 11.50 -18.57 2.96
N ILE A 38 10.66 -18.99 2.01
CA ILE A 38 9.57 -18.17 1.46
C ILE A 38 8.58 -17.79 2.57
N LEU A 39 8.16 -18.74 3.41
CA LEU A 39 7.24 -18.47 4.51
C LEU A 39 7.82 -17.47 5.51
N LEU A 40 9.10 -17.64 5.89
CA LEU A 40 9.80 -16.73 6.80
C LEU A 40 9.86 -15.30 6.23
N LEU A 41 10.27 -15.16 4.96
CA LEU A 41 10.34 -13.86 4.30
C LEU A 41 8.95 -13.21 4.18
N GLY A 42 7.92 -14.00 3.87
CA GLY A 42 6.53 -13.53 3.82
C GLY A 42 6.05 -13.00 5.17
N VAL A 43 6.32 -13.72 6.27
CA VAL A 43 5.99 -13.27 7.63
C VAL A 43 6.73 -11.98 7.97
N MET A 44 8.03 -11.90 7.70
CA MET A 44 8.82 -10.68 7.91
C MET A 44 8.24 -9.49 7.14
N PHE A 45 7.86 -9.70 5.88
CA PHE A 45 7.22 -8.67 5.06
C PHE A 45 5.91 -8.18 5.69
N VAL A 46 5.03 -9.09 6.12
CA VAL A 46 3.74 -8.73 6.74
C VAL A 46 3.95 -7.96 8.05
N LEU A 47 4.94 -8.35 8.86
CA LEU A 47 5.27 -7.63 10.09
C LEU A 47 5.76 -6.22 9.80
N LEU A 48 6.68 -6.05 8.85
CA LEU A 48 7.19 -4.72 8.46
C LEU A 48 6.08 -3.84 7.89
N ALA A 49 5.22 -4.39 7.04
CA ALA A 49 4.05 -3.70 6.50
C ALA A 49 3.13 -3.25 7.64
N SER A 50 2.80 -4.14 8.57
CA SER A 50 1.94 -3.83 9.73
C SER A 50 2.54 -2.75 10.62
N CYS A 51 3.84 -2.83 10.93
CA CYS A 51 4.53 -1.80 11.71
C CYS A 51 4.47 -0.43 11.03
N THR A 52 4.69 -0.41 9.72
CA THR A 52 4.66 0.81 8.91
C THR A 52 3.25 1.39 8.85
N ASP A 53 2.23 0.56 8.62
CA ASP A 53 0.83 0.97 8.59
C ASP A 53 0.37 1.51 9.95
N CYS A 54 0.76 0.87 11.05
CA CYS A 54 0.50 1.36 12.39
C CYS A 54 1.18 2.71 12.62
N LEU A 55 2.43 2.88 12.20
CA LEU A 55 3.14 4.15 12.30
C LEU A 55 2.42 5.25 11.51
N TYR A 56 2.03 5.00 10.27
CA TYR A 56 1.26 5.93 9.47
C TYR A 56 -0.10 6.26 10.10
N ALA A 57 -0.80 5.29 10.66
CA ALA A 57 -2.08 5.51 11.34
C ALA A 57 -1.90 6.43 12.57
N LEU A 58 -0.87 6.20 13.38
CA LEU A 58 -0.58 7.02 14.56
C LEU A 58 -0.17 8.45 14.17
N LEU A 59 0.73 8.60 13.19
CA LEU A 59 1.16 9.91 12.69
C LEU A 59 -0.01 10.66 12.05
N GLY A 60 -0.79 9.98 11.20
CA GLY A 60 -1.97 10.53 10.55
C GLY A 60 -3.04 10.96 11.55
N SER A 61 -3.30 10.17 12.59
CA SER A 61 -4.26 10.54 13.65
C SER A 61 -3.80 11.76 14.46
N THR A 62 -2.48 11.89 14.68
CA THR A 62 -1.91 13.03 15.41
C THR A 62 -1.93 14.30 14.57
N ALA A 63 -1.52 14.21 13.30
CA ALA A 63 -1.61 15.30 12.34
C ALA A 63 -3.06 15.75 12.11
N GLY A 64 -4.00 14.80 11.99
CA GLY A 64 -5.43 15.09 11.85
C GLY A 64 -6.02 15.81 13.07
N ARG A 65 -5.65 15.39 14.29
CA ARG A 65 -6.03 16.10 15.52
C ARG A 65 -5.44 17.51 15.61
N TRP A 66 -4.19 17.70 15.19
CA TRP A 66 -3.57 19.03 15.14
C TRP A 66 -4.26 19.93 14.11
N LEU A 67 -4.53 19.42 12.91
CA LEU A 67 -5.18 20.18 11.82
C LEU A 67 -6.61 20.58 12.18
N SER A 68 -7.35 19.69 12.87
CA SER A 68 -8.73 19.94 13.29
C SER A 68 -8.87 20.98 14.42
N ARG A 69 -7.78 21.28 15.16
CA ARG A 69 -7.74 22.35 16.17
C ARG A 69 -7.68 23.75 15.57
N SER A 70 -7.21 23.91 14.34
CA SER A 70 -7.15 25.21 13.66
C SER A 70 -8.26 25.33 12.63
N ALA A 71 -9.21 26.24 12.85
CA ALA A 71 -10.32 26.50 11.93
C ALA A 71 -9.84 26.93 10.53
N ARG A 72 -8.67 27.57 10.42
CA ARG A 72 -8.06 27.96 9.15
C ARG A 72 -7.43 26.79 8.37
N LEU A 73 -6.97 25.75 9.06
CA LEU A 73 -6.28 24.61 8.43
C LEU A 73 -7.22 23.47 8.02
N ARG A 74 -8.42 23.39 8.62
CA ARG A 74 -9.47 22.43 8.23
C ARG A 74 -9.80 22.38 6.72
N PRO A 75 -10.00 23.51 6.01
CA PRO A 75 -10.31 23.45 4.58
C PRO A 75 -9.12 23.00 3.71
N ILE A 76 -7.87 23.20 4.17
CA ILE A 76 -6.66 22.89 3.38
C ILE A 76 -6.57 21.40 3.06
N GLY A 77 -6.89 20.52 4.02
CA GLY A 77 -6.87 19.07 3.78
C GLY A 77 -7.81 18.62 2.64
N ARG A 78 -8.95 19.30 2.49
CA ARG A 78 -9.91 19.03 1.39
C ARG A 78 -9.38 19.51 0.05
N PHE A 79 -8.78 20.70 0.01
CA PHE A 79 -8.18 21.21 -1.23
C PHE A 79 -7.00 20.34 -1.66
N VAL A 80 -6.09 19.97 -0.75
CA VAL A 80 -4.93 19.12 -1.06
C VAL A 80 -5.36 17.78 -1.64
N THR A 81 -6.29 17.08 -0.98
CA THR A 81 -6.78 15.78 -1.48
C THR A 81 -7.49 15.92 -2.83
N GLY A 82 -8.34 16.94 -3.00
CA GLY A 82 -8.99 17.23 -4.27
C GLY A 82 -8.00 17.54 -5.40
N SER A 83 -7.01 18.38 -5.14
CA SER A 83 -5.95 18.71 -6.10
C SER A 83 -5.15 17.48 -6.52
N VAL A 84 -4.78 16.62 -5.56
CA VAL A 84 -4.06 15.37 -5.84
C VAL A 84 -4.90 14.46 -6.74
N TYR A 85 -6.19 14.29 -6.47
CA TYR A 85 -7.06 13.47 -7.32
C TYR A 85 -7.26 14.05 -8.72
N ILE A 86 -7.39 15.38 -8.85
CA ILE A 86 -7.48 16.05 -10.16
C ILE A 86 -6.20 15.80 -10.95
N VAL A 87 -5.03 16.01 -10.34
CA VAL A 87 -3.73 15.79 -10.99
C VAL A 87 -3.57 14.33 -11.42
N LEU A 88 -3.90 13.36 -10.56
CA LEU A 88 -3.86 11.94 -10.89
C LEU A 88 -4.82 11.58 -12.04
N GLY A 89 -6.04 12.14 -12.05
CA GLY A 89 -7.02 11.91 -13.11
C GLY A 89 -6.57 12.48 -14.45
N VAL A 90 -6.06 13.71 -14.46
CA VAL A 90 -5.47 14.36 -15.64
C VAL A 90 -4.28 13.53 -16.16
N THR A 91 -3.38 13.12 -15.27
CA THR A 91 -2.21 12.30 -15.63
C THR A 91 -2.63 10.96 -16.21
N ALA A 92 -3.62 10.29 -15.62
CA ALA A 92 -4.16 9.02 -16.14
C ALA A 92 -4.80 9.17 -17.53
N ALA A 93 -5.51 10.28 -17.78
CA ALA A 93 -6.12 10.56 -19.09
C ALA A 93 -5.06 10.72 -20.18
N PHE A 94 -3.94 11.38 -19.89
CA PHE A 94 -2.85 11.59 -20.85
C PHE A 94 -1.89 10.39 -20.94
N ALA A 95 -1.68 9.63 -19.87
CA ALA A 95 -0.81 8.43 -19.87
C ALA A 95 -1.32 7.31 -20.80
N GLY A 96 -2.63 7.28 -21.10
CA GLY A 96 -3.21 6.36 -22.07
C GLY A 96 -3.11 6.82 -23.53
N SER A 97 -2.74 8.08 -23.79
CA SER A 97 -2.71 8.65 -25.16
C SER A 97 -1.46 8.27 -25.96
N ASP A 98 -0.39 7.78 -25.31
CA ASP A 98 0.87 7.37 -25.95
C ASP A 98 0.88 5.93 -26.51
N LYS A 99 -0.28 5.24 -26.50
CA LYS A 99 -0.44 3.90 -27.10
C LYS A 99 -1.25 3.95 -28.40
N LYS A 100 -0.89 4.86 -29.32
CA LYS A 100 -1.34 4.80 -30.72
C LYS A 100 -0.14 4.84 -31.65
#